data_AF-A0AAU5DTF4-F1
#
_entry.id   AF-A0AAU5DTF4-F1
#
_cell.length_a   1.000
_cell.length_b   1.000
_cell.length_c   1.000
_cell.angle_alpha   90.00
_cell.angle_beta   90.00
_cell.angle_gamma   90.00
#
_symmetry.space_group_name_H-M   'P 1'
#
loop_
_entity.id
_entity.type
_entity.pdbx_description
1 polymer ?
#
loop_
_entity_poly.entity_id
_entity_poly.type
_entity_poly.pdbx_seq_one_letter_code
_entity_poly.pdbx_strand_id
1 'polypeptide(L)'
;MDTFAERLDGGWKWWEAAIDEAQQGRWVRDAVERQVIKDIGAATNPLHGGRMAPFTEDTWHIRIGRIANWAGVLRLAARSGGWALQPVAGLLPPNPAGMTELLSGIYAVGEQGDIWMKQLLKGEVPPEDEIAKAEGFFTGPGSIEDLERFFYD
;
A
#
# COMPACT_ATOMS: atom_id res chain seq x y z
N MET A 1 -10.02 -17.75 4.95
CA MET A 1 -9.17 -16.81 5.72
C MET A 1 -8.12 -16.39 4.73
N ASP A 2 -8.26 -15.20 4.14
CA ASP A 2 -7.38 -14.80 3.04
C ASP A 2 -5.94 -14.73 3.55
N THR A 3 -5.08 -15.46 2.86
CA THR A 3 -3.65 -15.53 3.16
C THR A 3 -2.99 -14.20 2.81
N PHE A 4 -1.90 -13.85 3.49
CA PHE A 4 -1.12 -12.67 3.11
C PHE A 4 -0.68 -12.73 1.63
N ALA A 5 -0.40 -13.93 1.12
CA ALA A 5 -0.06 -14.14 -0.29
C ALA A 5 -1.17 -13.63 -1.24
N GLU A 6 -2.44 -13.90 -0.95
CA GLU A 6 -3.57 -13.42 -1.76
C GLU A 6 -3.76 -11.90 -1.65
N ARG A 7 -3.53 -11.32 -0.47
CA ARG A 7 -3.54 -9.85 -0.29
C ARG A 7 -2.41 -9.18 -1.07
N LEU A 8 -1.21 -9.76 -1.06
CA LEU A 8 -0.06 -9.23 -1.76
C LEU A 8 -0.22 -9.33 -3.28
N ASP A 9 -0.66 -10.48 -3.78
CA ASP A 9 -0.94 -10.70 -5.22
C ASP A 9 -2.08 -9.77 -5.71
N GLY A 10 -3.19 -9.69 -4.96
CA GLY A 10 -4.27 -8.76 -5.26
C GLY A 10 -3.81 -7.29 -5.21
N GLY A 11 -3.01 -6.95 -4.19
CA GLY A 11 -2.44 -5.61 -4.04
C GLY A 11 -1.64 -5.15 -5.26
N TRP A 12 -0.75 -6.00 -5.77
CA TRP A 12 -0.01 -5.73 -7.00
C TRP A 12 -0.91 -5.60 -8.23
N LYS A 13 -1.84 -6.54 -8.44
CA LYS A 13 -2.73 -6.52 -9.61
C LYS A 13 -3.59 -5.26 -9.66
N TRP A 14 -4.11 -4.82 -8.52
CA TRP A 14 -4.96 -3.64 -8.42
C TRP A 14 -4.15 -2.35 -8.58
N TRP A 15 -2.94 -2.32 -8.02
CA TRP A 15 -1.98 -1.25 -8.25
C TRP A 15 -1.64 -1.12 -9.74
N GLU A 16 -1.18 -2.21 -10.36
CA GLU A 16 -0.77 -2.25 -11.77
C GLU A 16 -1.91 -1.83 -12.69
N ALA A 17 -3.14 -2.30 -12.46
CA ALA A 17 -4.30 -1.91 -13.24
C ALA A 17 -4.56 -0.39 -13.21
N ALA A 18 -4.45 0.24 -12.03
CA ALA A 18 -4.62 1.68 -11.91
C ALA A 18 -3.47 2.47 -12.57
N ILE A 19 -2.23 1.97 -12.46
CA ILE A 19 -1.08 2.56 -13.15
C ILE A 19 -1.25 2.46 -14.68
N ASP A 20 -1.69 1.31 -15.19
CA ASP A 20 -1.93 1.09 -16.63
C ASP A 20 -3.00 2.05 -17.18
N GLU A 21 -4.11 2.25 -16.46
CA GLU A 21 -5.15 3.20 -16.84
C GLU A 21 -4.62 4.65 -16.87
N ALA A 22 -3.78 5.02 -15.91
CA ALA A 22 -3.15 6.34 -15.89
C ALA A 22 -2.15 6.54 -17.03
N GLN A 23 -1.25 5.58 -17.26
CA GLN A 23 -0.24 5.65 -18.33
C GLN A 23 -0.85 5.65 -19.73
N GLN A 24 -1.98 4.97 -19.91
CA GLN A 24 -2.71 4.93 -21.18
C GLN A 24 -3.65 6.14 -21.36
N GLY A 25 -3.63 7.10 -20.42
CA GLY A 25 -4.43 8.33 -20.46
C GLY A 25 -5.93 8.12 -20.30
N ARG A 26 -6.35 6.93 -19.86
CA ARG A 26 -7.77 6.59 -19.63
C ARG A 26 -8.26 7.06 -18.26
N TRP A 27 -7.37 7.10 -17.28
CA TRP A 27 -7.61 7.75 -16.00
C TRP A 27 -6.75 9.00 -15.85
N VAL A 28 -7.37 10.16 -16.10
CA VAL A 28 -6.76 11.47 -15.88
C VAL A 28 -7.11 11.94 -14.49
N ARG A 29 -6.10 12.04 -13.62
CA ARG A 29 -6.28 12.43 -12.23
C ARG A 29 -6.68 13.89 -12.10
N ASP A 30 -7.72 14.15 -11.32
CA ASP A 30 -8.16 15.51 -11.00
C ASP A 30 -7.26 16.18 -9.95
N ALA A 31 -7.59 17.42 -9.57
CA ALA A 31 -6.79 18.18 -8.60
C ALA A 31 -6.78 17.54 -7.19
N VAL A 32 -7.87 16.88 -6.79
CA VAL A 32 -8.02 16.23 -5.49
C VAL A 32 -7.18 14.95 -5.48
N GLU A 33 -7.32 14.10 -6.49
CA GLU A 33 -6.56 12.86 -6.64
C GLU A 33 -5.05 13.13 -6.63
N ARG A 34 -4.59 14.15 -7.37
CA ARG A 34 -3.18 14.56 -7.38
C ARG A 34 -2.68 15.01 -6.01
N GLN A 35 -3.48 15.81 -5.30
CA GLN A 35 -3.07 16.28 -3.98
C GLN A 35 -3.00 15.12 -2.99
N VAL A 36 -3.97 14.20 -3.03
CA VAL A 36 -3.98 13.03 -2.16
C VAL A 36 -2.77 12.12 -2.42
N ILE A 37 -2.37 11.90 -3.67
CA ILE A 37 -1.16 11.11 -3.99
C ILE A 37 0.08 11.73 -3.33
N LYS A 38 0.23 13.06 -3.42
CA LYS A 38 1.33 13.79 -2.77
C LYS A 38 1.27 13.67 -1.25
N ASP A 39 0.09 13.81 -0.67
CA ASP A 39 -0.09 13.74 0.78
C ASP A 39 0.21 12.32 1.32
N ILE A 40 -0.19 11.28 0.57
CA ILE A 40 0.18 9.89 0.88
C ILE A 40 1.70 9.74 0.86
N GLY A 41 2.36 10.17 -0.22
CA GLY A 41 3.82 10.12 -0.34
C GLY A 41 4.53 10.86 0.80
N ALA A 42 4.09 12.07 1.13
CA ALA A 42 4.65 12.84 2.24
C ALA A 42 4.44 12.18 3.61
N ALA A 43 3.33 11.48 3.81
CA ALA A 43 3.02 10.81 5.07
C ALA A 43 3.76 9.47 5.25
N THR A 44 4.25 8.87 4.16
CA THR A 44 4.86 7.52 4.18
C THR A 44 6.36 7.52 3.89
N ASN A 45 6.87 8.44 3.08
CA ASN A 45 8.30 8.57 2.73
C ASN A 45 9.24 8.80 3.94
N PRO A 46 8.87 9.57 5.00
CA PRO A 46 9.72 9.73 6.18
C PRO A 46 9.98 8.44 6.98
N LEU A 47 9.26 7.36 6.70
CA LEU A 47 9.31 6.15 7.52
C LEU A 47 10.55 5.30 7.28
N HIS A 48 11.25 5.45 6.16
CA HIS A 48 12.25 4.47 5.72
C HIS A 48 13.70 4.91 5.94
N GLY A 49 13.94 6.18 6.30
CA GLY A 49 15.26 6.70 6.66
C GLY A 49 16.32 6.56 5.57
N GLY A 50 15.90 6.41 4.31
CA GLY A 50 16.79 6.21 3.15
C GLY A 50 17.43 4.82 3.05
N ARG A 51 17.00 3.84 3.88
CA ARG A 51 17.48 2.45 3.78
C ARG A 51 16.58 1.63 2.86
N MET A 52 17.14 0.64 2.20
CA MET A 52 16.37 -0.32 1.41
C MET A 52 15.81 -1.44 2.30
N ALA A 53 14.57 -1.85 2.03
CA ALA A 53 14.01 -3.07 2.60
C ALA A 53 14.80 -4.33 2.16
N PRO A 54 14.77 -5.42 2.95
CA PRO A 54 14.04 -5.55 4.23
C PRO A 54 14.78 -4.90 5.41
N PHE A 55 14.03 -4.37 6.38
CA PHE A 55 14.58 -3.63 7.53
C PHE A 55 14.95 -4.56 8.69
N THR A 56 15.71 -5.63 8.42
CA THR A 56 16.00 -6.71 9.38
C THR A 56 16.74 -6.27 10.64
N GLU A 57 17.41 -5.12 10.61
CA GLU A 57 18.09 -4.50 11.77
C GLU A 57 17.12 -3.86 12.77
N ASP A 58 15.89 -3.58 12.34
CA ASP A 58 14.89 -2.92 13.18
C ASP A 58 14.05 -3.94 13.98
N THR A 59 13.58 -3.52 15.16
CA THR A 59 12.67 -4.35 15.96
C THR A 59 11.34 -4.61 15.24
N TRP A 60 10.69 -5.74 15.56
CA TRP A 60 9.37 -6.07 15.00
C TRP A 60 8.33 -4.96 15.15
N HIS A 61 8.33 -4.26 16.29
CA HIS A 61 7.42 -3.12 16.53
C HIS A 61 7.61 -2.01 15.50
N ILE A 62 8.85 -1.71 15.12
CA ILE A 62 9.16 -0.68 14.12
C ILE A 62 8.76 -1.16 12.73
N ARG A 63 9.20 -2.37 12.34
CA ARG A 63 8.94 -2.94 11.01
C ARG A 63 7.43 -3.03 10.71
N ILE A 64 6.69 -3.65 11.63
CA ILE A 64 5.23 -3.79 11.50
C ILE A 64 4.53 -2.44 11.66
N GLY A 65 5.03 -1.57 12.53
CA GLY A 65 4.48 -0.22 12.71
C GLY A 65 4.50 0.62 11.43
N ARG A 66 5.58 0.53 10.64
CA ARG A 66 5.68 1.18 9.33
C ARG A 66 4.65 0.65 8.34
N ILE A 67 4.47 -0.67 8.27
CA ILE A 67 3.47 -1.31 7.41
C ILE A 67 2.06 -0.91 7.83
N ALA A 68 1.75 -0.95 9.12
CA ALA A 68 0.46 -0.57 9.68
C ALA A 68 0.15 0.94 9.45
N ASN A 69 1.16 1.79 9.44
CA ASN A 69 0.98 3.22 9.17
C ASN A 69 0.38 3.47 7.78
N TRP A 70 0.75 2.68 6.76
CA TRP A 70 0.13 2.76 5.44
C TRP A 70 -1.38 2.56 5.50
N ALA A 71 -1.88 1.57 6.26
CA ALA A 71 -3.32 1.37 6.43
C ALA A 71 -4.02 2.58 7.06
N GLY A 72 -3.36 3.26 8.01
CA GLY A 72 -3.87 4.49 8.61
C GLY A 72 -3.98 5.63 7.60
N VAL A 73 -2.88 5.89 6.87
CA VAL A 73 -2.80 6.94 5.84
C VAL A 73 -3.85 6.72 4.75
N LEU A 74 -3.97 5.48 4.25
CA LEU A 74 -4.89 5.15 3.16
C LEU A 74 -6.36 5.22 3.58
N ARG A 75 -6.69 4.85 4.82
CA ARG A 75 -8.05 5.06 5.36
C ARG A 75 -8.41 6.54 5.43
N LEU A 76 -7.46 7.39 5.79
CA LEU A 76 -7.67 8.84 5.84
C LEU A 76 -7.82 9.42 4.43
N ALA A 77 -6.94 9.03 3.49
CA ALA A 77 -7.02 9.42 2.09
C ALA A 77 -8.34 8.98 1.42
N ALA A 78 -8.73 7.73 1.63
CA ALA A 78 -9.99 7.19 1.13
C ALA A 78 -11.19 8.00 1.65
N ARG A 79 -11.22 8.30 2.95
CA ARG A 79 -12.29 9.09 3.56
C ARG A 79 -12.31 10.54 3.08
N SER A 80 -11.16 11.18 2.89
CA SER A 80 -11.11 12.58 2.46
C SER A 80 -11.55 12.77 1.01
N GLY A 81 -11.30 11.79 0.13
CA GLY A 81 -11.77 11.83 -1.25
C GLY A 81 -13.07 11.09 -1.53
N GLY A 82 -13.72 10.51 -0.52
CA GLY A 82 -14.98 9.79 -0.68
C GLY A 82 -14.86 8.44 -1.40
N TRP A 83 -13.66 7.84 -1.43
CA TRP A 83 -13.41 6.53 -2.02
C TRP A 83 -13.68 5.41 -1.02
N ALA A 84 -14.39 4.37 -1.46
CA ALA A 84 -14.69 3.20 -0.64
C ALA A 84 -13.65 2.10 -0.88
N LEU A 85 -12.78 1.86 0.09
CA LEU A 85 -11.77 0.78 0.02
C LEU A 85 -12.44 -0.59 -0.12
N GLN A 86 -11.96 -1.38 -1.07
CA GLN A 86 -12.52 -2.68 -1.43
C GLN A 86 -11.59 -3.82 -0.98
N PRO A 87 -12.15 -5.01 -0.68
CA PRO A 87 -11.34 -6.21 -0.53
C PRO A 87 -10.69 -6.55 -1.88
N VAL A 88 -9.42 -6.96 -1.87
CA VAL A 88 -8.66 -7.28 -3.10
C VAL A 88 -8.22 -8.74 -3.18
N ALA A 89 -8.13 -9.43 -2.04
CA ALA A 89 -7.62 -10.78 -1.98
C ALA A 89 -8.51 -11.75 -2.79
N GLY A 90 -7.90 -12.44 -3.76
CA GLY A 90 -8.61 -13.36 -4.65
C GLY A 90 -9.54 -12.69 -5.67
N LEU A 91 -9.55 -11.35 -5.77
CA LEU A 91 -10.41 -10.59 -6.67
C LEU A 91 -9.60 -9.89 -7.77
N LEU A 92 -10.18 -9.84 -8.97
CA LEU A 92 -9.62 -9.06 -10.08
C LEU A 92 -9.99 -7.59 -9.91
N PRO A 93 -9.10 -6.66 -10.28
CA PRO A 93 -9.42 -5.24 -10.27
C PRO A 93 -10.57 -4.94 -11.25
N PRO A 94 -11.52 -4.07 -10.85
CA PRO A 94 -12.50 -3.50 -11.76
C PRO A 94 -11.84 -2.82 -12.98
N ASN A 95 -12.54 -2.82 -14.12
CA ASN A 95 -12.17 -2.02 -15.28
C ASN A 95 -13.34 -1.08 -15.62
N PRO A 96 -13.14 0.25 -15.62
CA PRO A 96 -11.86 0.95 -15.44
C PRO A 96 -11.37 0.95 -13.98
N ALA A 97 -10.06 1.01 -13.80
CA ALA A 97 -9.40 1.18 -12.50
C ALA A 97 -8.98 2.64 -12.29
N GLY A 98 -9.27 3.19 -11.11
CA GLY A 98 -8.91 4.56 -10.76
C GLY A 98 -8.43 4.67 -9.31
N MET A 99 -8.72 5.81 -8.67
CA MET A 99 -8.23 6.08 -7.31
C MET A 99 -8.70 5.05 -6.28
N THR A 100 -9.95 4.59 -6.38
CA THR A 100 -10.49 3.57 -5.47
C THR A 100 -9.69 2.27 -5.57
N GLU A 101 -9.41 1.81 -6.79
CA GLU A 101 -8.69 0.57 -7.06
C GLU A 101 -7.23 0.69 -6.63
N LEU A 102 -6.59 1.82 -6.95
CA LEU A 102 -5.24 2.16 -6.49
C LEU A 102 -5.16 2.07 -4.96
N LEU A 103 -5.99 2.82 -4.24
CA LEU A 103 -5.95 2.86 -2.78
C LEU A 103 -6.29 1.49 -2.16
N SER A 104 -7.21 0.74 -2.76
CA SER A 104 -7.61 -0.59 -2.27
C SER A 104 -6.46 -1.59 -2.38
N GLY A 105 -5.74 -1.59 -3.51
CA GLY A 105 -4.58 -2.46 -3.72
C GLY A 105 -3.49 -2.23 -2.67
N ILE A 106 -3.16 -0.96 -2.43
CA ILE A 106 -2.16 -0.59 -1.42
C ILE A 106 -2.65 -0.94 -0.01
N TYR A 107 -3.90 -0.60 0.30
CA TYR A 107 -4.49 -0.75 1.62
C TYR A 107 -4.50 -2.21 2.07
N ALA A 108 -4.75 -3.16 1.16
CA ALA A 108 -4.77 -4.57 1.49
C ALA A 108 -3.47 -5.08 2.11
N VAL A 109 -2.32 -4.60 1.62
CA VAL A 109 -1.01 -4.95 2.19
C VAL A 109 -0.77 -4.21 3.50
N GLY A 110 -1.18 -2.94 3.60
CA GLY A 110 -1.05 -2.14 4.82
C GLY A 110 -1.89 -2.70 5.97
N GLU A 111 -3.11 -3.16 5.69
CA GLU A 111 -4.05 -3.72 6.66
C GLU A 111 -3.48 -4.98 7.31
N GLN A 112 -2.68 -5.75 6.57
CA GLN A 112 -1.97 -6.89 7.14
C GLN A 112 -1.03 -6.48 8.28
N GLY A 113 -0.44 -5.28 8.23
CA GLY A 113 0.36 -4.72 9.32
C GLY A 113 -0.44 -4.55 10.62
N ASP A 114 -1.70 -4.10 10.54
CA ASP A 114 -2.59 -3.99 11.70
C ASP A 114 -2.89 -5.37 12.31
N ILE A 115 -2.99 -6.41 11.48
CA ILE A 115 -3.19 -7.80 11.92
C ILE A 115 -1.93 -8.30 12.65
N TRP A 116 -0.76 -8.17 12.03
CA TRP A 116 0.50 -8.59 12.64
C TRP A 116 0.82 -7.83 13.92
N MET A 117 0.48 -6.54 14.01
CA MET A 117 0.68 -5.77 15.24
C MET A 117 -0.16 -6.32 16.40
N LYS A 118 -1.42 -6.68 16.14
CA LYS A 118 -2.28 -7.33 17.15
C LYS A 118 -1.74 -8.68 17.58
N GLN A 119 -1.14 -9.44 16.68
CA GLN A 119 -0.51 -10.74 16.96
C GLN A 119 0.77 -10.56 17.78
N LEU A 120 1.64 -9.62 17.40
CA LEU A 120 2.85 -9.27 18.13
C LEU A 120 2.55 -8.88 19.58
N LEU A 121 1.51 -8.05 19.80
CA LEU A 121 1.06 -7.65 21.14
C LEU A 121 0.54 -8.82 21.99
N LYS A 122 0.17 -9.95 21.37
CA LYS A 122 -0.19 -11.20 22.06
C LYS A 122 1.01 -12.12 22.29
N GLY A 123 2.20 -11.72 21.87
CA GLY A 123 3.43 -12.53 21.95
C GLY A 123 3.60 -13.54 20.81
N GLU A 124 2.81 -13.45 19.74
CA GLU A 124 3.01 -14.27 18.55
C GLU A 124 4.26 -13.79 17.79
N VAL A 125 5.06 -14.74 17.28
CA VAL A 125 6.24 -14.43 16.46
C VAL A 125 5.78 -14.00 15.07
N PRO A 126 6.13 -12.80 14.59
CA PRO A 126 5.72 -12.36 13.27
C PRO A 126 6.37 -13.19 12.15
N PRO A 127 5.67 -13.41 11.02
CA PRO A 127 6.21 -14.14 9.88
C PRO A 127 7.22 -13.28 9.10
N GLU A 128 8.51 -13.54 9.29
CA GLU A 128 9.61 -12.73 8.72
C GLU A 128 9.53 -12.61 7.19
N ASP A 129 9.31 -13.73 6.49
CA ASP A 129 9.22 -13.74 5.02
C ASP A 129 8.06 -12.89 4.49
N GLU A 130 6.93 -12.85 5.21
CA GLU A 130 5.77 -12.05 4.82
C GLU A 130 6.01 -10.57 5.07
N ILE A 131 6.62 -10.23 6.21
CA ILE A 131 6.99 -8.86 6.53
C ILE A 131 8.00 -8.32 5.51
N ALA A 132 9.03 -9.10 5.16
CA ALA A 132 10.01 -8.70 4.16
C ALA A 132 9.36 -8.41 2.78
N LYS A 133 8.39 -9.24 2.38
CA LYS A 133 7.62 -9.02 1.14
C LYS A 133 6.75 -7.75 1.20
N ALA A 134 6.09 -7.49 2.33
CA ALA A 134 5.33 -6.27 2.53
C ALA A 134 6.24 -5.03 2.50
N GLU A 135 7.41 -5.08 3.13
CA GLU A 135 8.40 -4.00 3.06
C GLU A 135 8.83 -3.76 1.60
N GLY A 136 9.11 -4.81 0.84
CA GLY A 136 9.42 -4.71 -0.60
C GLY A 136 8.28 -4.13 -1.44
N PHE A 137 7.02 -4.44 -1.10
CA PHE A 137 5.84 -3.87 -1.75
C PHE A 137 5.73 -2.36 -1.58
N PHE A 138 6.13 -1.82 -0.43
CA PHE A 138 6.07 -0.37 -0.18
C PHE A 138 7.31 0.39 -0.65
N THR A 139 8.50 -0.21 -0.61
CA THR A 139 9.78 0.52 -0.78
C THR A 139 10.71 -0.05 -1.87
N GLY A 140 10.28 -1.04 -2.64
CA GLY A 140 11.07 -1.60 -3.74
C GLY A 140 11.19 -0.65 -4.95
N PRO A 141 12.10 -0.92 -5.91
CA PRO A 141 12.09 -0.22 -7.20
C PRO A 141 10.76 -0.44 -7.94
N GLY A 142 10.10 0.65 -8.37
CA GLY A 142 8.77 0.58 -9.00
C GLY A 142 7.63 0.31 -8.01
N SER A 143 7.91 0.45 -6.72
CA SER A 143 6.93 0.32 -5.65
C SER A 143 6.16 1.62 -5.41
N ILE A 144 5.43 1.64 -4.32
CA ILE A 144 4.53 2.72 -3.94
C ILE A 144 5.29 3.97 -3.51
N GLU A 145 6.53 3.88 -3.04
CA GLU A 145 7.38 5.07 -2.86
C GLU A 145 7.59 5.84 -4.17
N ASP A 146 7.54 5.16 -5.31
CA ASP A 146 7.59 5.78 -6.64
C ASP A 146 6.21 6.30 -7.11
N LEU A 147 5.18 6.30 -6.25
CA LEU A 147 3.83 6.82 -6.51
C LEU A 147 3.87 8.11 -7.32
N GLU A 148 4.59 9.12 -6.81
CA GLU A 148 4.67 10.41 -7.48
C GLU A 148 5.31 10.30 -8.88
N ARG A 149 6.32 9.44 -9.07
CA ARG A 149 7.04 9.25 -10.35
C ARG A 149 6.14 8.70 -11.44
N PHE A 150 5.26 7.77 -11.12
CA PHE A 150 4.28 7.22 -12.07
C PHE A 150 3.19 8.21 -12.46
N PHE A 151 3.08 9.30 -11.71
CA PHE A 151 1.96 10.22 -11.74
C PHE A 151 2.37 11.66 -12.08
N TYR A 152 3.62 11.91 -12.46
CA TYR A 152 4.02 13.16 -13.11
C TYR A 152 3.40 13.20 -14.51
N ASP A 153 2.67 14.29 -14.74
CA ASP A 153 2.22 14.71 -16.07
C ASP A 153 3.26 15.66 -16.68
#